data_AF-A0A8B6H3S5-F1
#
_entry.id   AF-A0A8B6H3S5-F1
#
_cell.length_a   1.000
_cell.length_b   1.000
_cell.length_c   1.000
_cell.angle_alpha   90.00
_cell.angle_beta   90.00
_cell.angle_gamma   90.00
#
_symmetry.space_group_name_H-M   'P 1'
#
loop_
_entity.id
_entity.type
_entity.pdbx_description
1 polymer ?
#
loop_
_entity_poly.entity_id
_entity_poly.type
_entity_poly.pdbx_seq_one_letter_code
_entity_poly.pdbx_strand_id
1 'polypeptide(L)'
;MRLKFLFYGNENVINNHPFTMKSGYTPNLANTAIENYIFVTKIKLRRIHLHKFKNNLTKSERMALQSLKQNKEIVIKKTDKNSSTVILDKKNYIKQALSQLNDGIHYEQIAISHCTEIYNLIESKVKILHEQSHIDDISLRYLLDTKVEKIQVGRLYLLP
;
A
#
# COMPACT_ATOMS: atom_id res chain seq x y z
N MET A 1 10.16 -17.48 -4.27
CA MET A 1 10.43 -18.84 -3.75
C MET A 1 11.94 -19.12 -3.72
N ARG A 2 12.66 -18.77 -2.64
CA ARG A 2 14.09 -19.16 -2.45
C ARG A 2 14.48 -19.50 -1.01
N LEU A 3 13.62 -19.28 -0.02
CA LEU A 3 13.91 -19.59 1.38
C LEU A 3 13.89 -21.10 1.68
N LYS A 4 13.06 -21.89 0.98
CA LYS A 4 12.93 -23.33 1.23
C LYS A 4 14.23 -24.12 0.99
N PHE A 5 15.11 -23.63 0.11
CA PHE A 5 16.39 -24.27 -0.20
C PHE A 5 17.43 -24.04 0.91
N LEU A 6 17.41 -22.89 1.58
CA LEU A 6 18.32 -22.57 2.69
C LEU A 6 18.05 -23.38 3.97
N PHE A 7 16.83 -23.93 4.11
CA PHE A 7 16.40 -24.72 5.27
C PHE A 7 16.08 -26.18 4.93
N TYR A 8 16.56 -26.66 3.77
CA TYR A 8 16.36 -28.04 3.34
C TYR A 8 17.09 -29.00 4.32
N GLY A 9 16.34 -29.90 4.96
CA GLY A 9 16.86 -30.81 6.00
C GLY A 9 16.55 -30.40 7.45
N ASN A 10 15.99 -29.20 7.67
CA ASN A 10 15.46 -28.78 8.97
C ASN A 10 13.94 -28.97 8.99
N GLU A 11 13.49 -30.21 8.73
CA GLU A 11 12.08 -30.59 8.70
C GLU A 11 11.53 -30.80 10.12
N ASN A 12 11.72 -29.81 10.99
CA ASN A 12 10.76 -29.68 12.08
C ASN A 12 9.45 -29.31 11.40
N VAL A 13 8.44 -30.17 11.51
CA VAL A 13 7.05 -29.82 11.18
C VAL A 13 6.63 -28.76 12.20
N ILE A 14 7.09 -27.53 12.00
CA ILE A 14 6.67 -26.42 12.83
C ILE A 14 5.22 -26.22 12.44
N ASN A 15 4.31 -26.61 13.33
CA ASN A 15 2.91 -26.18 13.31
C ASN A 15 2.91 -24.66 13.48
N ASN A 16 3.25 -23.96 12.40
CA ASN A 16 3.25 -22.51 12.36
C ASN A 16 1.81 -22.09 12.53
N HIS A 17 1.59 -21.24 13.52
CA HIS A 17 0.30 -20.62 13.72
C HIS A 17 -0.13 -19.91 12.42
N PRO A 18 -1.40 -20.03 11.97
CA PRO A 18 -1.85 -19.46 10.71
C PRO A 18 -1.72 -17.94 10.66
N PHE A 19 -1.74 -17.28 11.83
CA PHE A 19 -1.50 -15.84 11.96
C PHE A 19 -0.09 -15.57 12.48
N THR A 20 0.60 -14.62 11.86
CA THR A 20 1.97 -14.23 12.23
C THR A 20 2.06 -12.72 12.43
N MET A 21 2.60 -12.29 13.56
CA MET A 21 2.86 -10.88 13.81
C MET A 21 3.97 -10.37 12.88
N LYS A 22 3.95 -9.07 12.58
CA LYS A 22 5.05 -8.46 11.84
C LYS A 22 6.35 -8.68 12.59
N SER A 23 7.34 -9.22 11.87
CA SER A 23 8.66 -9.44 12.44
C SER A 23 9.30 -8.11 12.82
N GLY A 24 9.67 -7.98 14.10
CA GLY A 24 10.56 -6.92 14.58
C GLY A 24 12.03 -7.24 14.38
N TYR A 25 12.35 -8.32 13.64
CA TYR A 25 13.72 -8.75 13.42
C TYR A 25 14.54 -7.67 12.73
N THR A 26 15.41 -7.06 13.51
CA THR A 26 16.56 -6.31 13.02
C THR A 26 17.76 -7.24 13.12
N PRO A 27 18.33 -7.70 11.99
CA PRO A 27 19.52 -8.54 12.05
C PRO A 27 20.62 -7.79 12.82
N ASN A 28 21.36 -8.51 13.67
CA ASN A 28 22.53 -7.93 14.32
C ASN A 28 23.53 -7.53 13.23
N LEU A 29 23.67 -6.21 13.02
CA LEU A 29 24.51 -5.59 12.00
C LEU A 29 26.01 -5.72 12.29
N ALA A 30 26.41 -6.37 13.40
CA ALA A 30 27.80 -6.56 13.80
C ALA A 30 28.57 -7.57 12.91
N ASN A 31 28.49 -7.41 11.58
CA ASN A 31 29.38 -8.07 10.63
C ASN A 31 30.34 -7.02 10.08
N THR A 32 31.58 -7.05 10.58
CA THR A 32 32.65 -6.12 10.20
C THR A 32 32.88 -6.09 8.68
N ALA A 33 32.73 -7.22 7.99
CA ALA A 33 32.92 -7.28 6.54
C ALA A 33 31.80 -6.53 5.79
N ILE A 34 30.55 -6.65 6.24
CA ILE A 34 29.41 -5.93 5.65
C ILE A 34 29.52 -4.44 5.96
N GLU A 35 29.84 -4.06 7.20
CA GLU A 35 30.03 -2.66 7.59
C GLU A 35 31.17 -2.00 6.79
N ASN A 36 32.30 -2.69 6.63
CA ASN A 36 33.40 -2.22 5.79
C ASN A 36 32.98 -2.10 4.33
N TYR A 37 32.25 -3.07 3.78
CA TYR A 37 31.76 -3.00 2.41
C TYR A 37 30.82 -1.80 2.21
N ILE A 38 29.87 -1.59 3.13
CA ILE A 38 28.94 -0.44 3.12
C ILE A 38 29.73 0.86 3.20
N PHE A 39 30.68 0.97 4.12
CA PHE A 39 31.51 2.15 4.31
C PHE A 39 32.33 2.49 3.07
N VAL A 40 33.07 1.52 2.52
CA VAL A 40 33.86 1.68 1.29
C VAL A 40 32.96 2.04 0.11
N THR A 41 31.80 1.40 -0.02
CA THR A 41 30.84 1.68 -1.09
C THR A 41 30.28 3.09 -0.98
N LYS A 42 29.92 3.56 0.23
CA LYS A 42 29.49 4.95 0.47
C LYS A 42 30.57 5.95 0.06
N ILE A 43 31.84 5.70 0.39
CA ILE A 43 32.96 6.55 -0.03
C ILE A 43 33.08 6.58 -1.55
N LYS A 44 33.03 5.41 -2.20
CA LYS A 44 33.07 5.30 -3.67
C LYS A 44 31.93 6.08 -4.32
N LEU A 45 30.68 5.87 -3.86
CA LEU A 45 29.51 6.58 -4.37
C LEU A 45 29.63 8.10 -4.21
N ARG A 46 30.14 8.58 -3.07
CA ARG A 46 30.33 10.01 -2.82
C ARG A 46 31.36 10.65 -3.76
N ARG A 47 32.32 9.85 -4.27
CA ARG A 47 33.32 10.31 -5.25
C ARG A 47 32.80 10.32 -6.69
N ILE A 48 31.67 9.66 -6.96
CA ILE A 48 31.03 9.69 -8.27
C ILE A 48 30.46 11.08 -8.49
N HIS A 49 31.01 11.80 -9.48
CA HIS A 49 30.43 13.05 -9.94
C HIS A 49 29.19 12.73 -10.76
N LEU A 50 28.02 12.89 -10.15
CA LEU A 50 26.76 12.80 -10.88
C LEU A 50 26.68 14.01 -11.81
N HIS A 51 26.73 13.76 -13.11
CA HIS A 51 26.39 14.80 -14.07
C HIS A 51 24.95 15.23 -13.84
N LYS A 52 24.70 16.54 -13.90
CA LYS A 52 23.32 17.04 -13.92
C LYS A 52 22.62 16.40 -15.10
N PHE A 53 21.57 15.63 -14.82
CA PHE A 53 20.73 15.06 -15.87
C PHE A 53 20.27 16.19 -16.79
N LYS A 54 20.56 16.06 -18.08
CA LYS A 54 19.93 16.90 -19.09
C LYS A 54 18.47 16.47 -19.17
N ASN A 55 17.56 17.44 -19.22
CA ASN A 55 16.15 17.11 -19.44
C ASN A 55 16.03 16.44 -20.80
N ASN A 56 15.40 15.26 -20.84
CA ASN A 56 15.10 14.55 -22.08
C ASN A 56 13.95 15.20 -22.87
N LEU A 57 13.37 16.27 -22.32
CA LEU A 57 12.29 17.05 -22.91
C LEU A 57 12.76 18.47 -23.21
N THR A 58 12.33 18.96 -24.36
CA THR A 58 12.49 20.34 -24.78
C THR A 58 11.80 21.32 -23.82
N LYS A 59 12.09 22.62 -23.95
CA LYS A 59 11.43 23.64 -23.13
C LYS A 59 9.92 23.71 -23.41
N SER A 60 9.52 23.60 -24.68
CA SER A 60 8.12 23.61 -25.10
C SER A 60 7.33 22.42 -24.53
N GLU A 61 7.89 21.20 -24.60
CA GLU A 61 7.23 20.02 -24.03
C GLU A 61 7.04 20.12 -22.52
N ARG A 62 8.03 20.65 -21.80
CA ARG A 62 7.91 20.88 -20.35
C ARG A 62 6.83 21.92 -20.03
N MET A 63 6.75 23.00 -20.82
CA MET A 63 5.69 24.00 -20.67
C MET A 63 4.31 23.40 -20.99
N ALA A 64 4.21 22.55 -22.02
CA ALA A 64 2.97 21.84 -22.35
C ALA A 64 2.54 20.89 -21.22
N LEU A 65 3.45 20.11 -20.64
CA LEU A 65 3.17 19.25 -19.49
C LEU A 65 2.75 20.07 -18.26
N GLN A 66 3.38 21.22 -18.03
CA GLN A 66 3.01 22.12 -16.95
C GLN A 66 1.61 22.71 -17.15
N SER A 67 1.28 23.12 -18.37
CA SER A 67 -0.06 23.58 -18.75
C SER A 67 -1.10 22.48 -18.55
N LEU A 68 -0.81 21.25 -19.01
CA LEU A 68 -1.69 20.09 -18.85
C LEU A 68 -1.93 19.77 -17.37
N LYS A 69 -0.87 19.81 -16.54
CA LYS A 69 -0.97 19.60 -15.10
C LYS A 69 -1.80 20.69 -14.38
N GLN A 70 -1.78 21.91 -14.89
CA GLN A 70 -2.52 23.05 -14.33
C GLN A 70 -3.98 23.12 -14.81
N ASN A 71 -4.34 22.40 -15.87
CA ASN A 71 -5.69 22.38 -16.40
C ASN A 71 -6.64 21.63 -15.44
N LYS A 72 -7.56 22.39 -14.82
CA LYS A 72 -8.54 21.87 -13.84
C LYS A 72 -9.76 21.21 -14.48
N GLU A 73 -9.94 21.34 -15.80
CA GLU A 73 -11.06 20.79 -16.56
C GLU A 73 -10.80 19.35 -17.03
N ILE A 74 -9.59 18.83 -16.85
CA ILE A 74 -9.23 17.47 -17.24
C ILE A 74 -8.85 16.61 -16.04
N VAL A 75 -9.00 15.30 -16.20
CA VAL A 75 -8.56 14.28 -15.25
C VAL A 75 -7.58 13.35 -15.96
N ILE A 76 -6.39 13.18 -15.39
CA ILE A 76 -5.34 12.32 -15.93
C ILE A 76 -5.25 11.07 -15.05
N LYS A 77 -5.50 9.90 -15.62
CA LYS A 77 -5.48 8.61 -14.91
C LYS A 77 -4.59 7.60 -15.62
N LYS A 78 -3.95 6.73 -14.83
CA LYS A 78 -3.26 5.55 -15.37
C LYS A 78 -4.31 4.56 -15.88
N THR A 79 -4.06 3.95 -17.04
CA THR A 79 -4.89 2.83 -17.48
C THR A 79 -4.47 1.54 -16.79
N ASP A 80 -5.43 0.64 -16.64
CA ASP A 80 -5.20 -0.71 -16.12
C ASP A 80 -4.23 -1.52 -17.00
N LYS A 81 -4.23 -1.28 -18.32
CA LYS A 81 -3.30 -1.91 -19.27
C LYS A 81 -1.95 -1.19 -19.37
N ASN A 82 -0.87 -1.97 -19.42
CA ASN A 82 0.49 -1.67 -18.96
C ASN A 82 1.30 -0.55 -19.66
N SER A 83 0.73 0.50 -20.24
CA SER A 83 1.56 1.66 -20.65
C SER A 83 0.83 2.98 -20.92
N SER A 84 -0.50 3.01 -20.93
CA SER A 84 -1.22 4.19 -21.39
C SER A 84 -1.70 5.07 -20.25
N THR A 85 -1.80 6.37 -20.55
CA THR A 85 -2.43 7.38 -19.68
C THR A 85 -3.66 7.89 -20.42
N VAL A 86 -4.80 7.99 -19.73
CA VAL A 86 -6.03 8.54 -20.31
C VAL A 86 -6.24 9.94 -19.77
N ILE A 87 -6.64 10.83 -20.67
CA ILE A 87 -7.06 12.20 -20.38
C ILE A 87 -8.57 12.25 -20.59
N LEU A 88 -9.30 12.57 -19.53
CA LEU A 88 -10.76 12.66 -19.54
C LEU A 88 -11.18 14.11 -19.29
N ASP A 89 -12.27 14.52 -19.92
CA ASP A 89 -13.01 15.70 -19.48
C ASP A 89 -13.56 15.46 -18.07
N LYS A 90 -13.32 16.41 -17.16
CA LYS A 90 -13.67 16.27 -15.75
C LYS A 90 -15.17 16.21 -15.52
N LYS A 91 -15.97 16.97 -16.29
CA LYS A 91 -17.43 16.99 -16.13
C LYS A 91 -18.01 15.64 -16.52
N ASN A 92 -17.57 15.10 -17.65
CA ASN A 92 -17.98 13.77 -18.11
C ASN A 92 -17.52 12.67 -17.16
N TYR A 93 -16.30 12.73 -16.64
CA TYR A 93 -15.79 11.78 -15.65
C TYR A 93 -16.65 11.77 -14.37
N ILE A 94 -16.98 12.95 -13.83
CA ILE A 94 -17.85 13.07 -12.65
C ILE A 94 -19.26 12.54 -12.96
N LYS A 95 -19.82 12.87 -14.13
CA LYS A 95 -21.14 12.39 -14.54
C LYS A 95 -21.20 10.86 -14.60
N GLN A 96 -20.20 10.22 -15.22
CA GLN A 96 -20.12 8.76 -15.28
C GLN A 96 -19.95 8.15 -13.87
N ALA A 97 -19.10 8.73 -13.03
CA ALA A 97 -18.90 8.31 -11.66
C ALA A 97 -20.22 8.31 -10.87
N LEU A 98 -20.95 9.42 -10.91
CA LEU A 98 -22.24 9.56 -10.23
C LEU A 98 -23.29 8.62 -10.82
N SER A 99 -23.29 8.41 -12.14
CA SER A 99 -24.21 7.45 -12.78
C SER A 99 -23.97 6.01 -12.30
N GLN A 100 -22.72 5.61 -12.07
CA GLN A 100 -22.39 4.28 -11.54
C GLN A 100 -22.71 4.16 -10.05
N LEU A 101 -22.48 5.22 -9.28
CA LEU A 101 -22.69 5.25 -7.83
C LEU A 101 -24.13 5.44 -7.40
N ASN A 102 -24.96 6.07 -8.24
CA ASN A 102 -26.38 6.30 -7.97
C ASN A 102 -27.26 5.12 -8.41
N ASP A 103 -26.65 3.96 -8.63
CA ASP A 103 -27.37 2.71 -8.86
C ASP A 103 -27.85 2.18 -7.49
N GLY A 104 -29.10 2.49 -7.15
CA GLY A 104 -29.75 2.06 -5.90
C GLY A 104 -29.92 0.54 -5.77
N ILE A 105 -29.50 -0.24 -6.76
CA ILE A 105 -29.44 -1.71 -6.68
C ILE A 105 -28.17 -2.16 -5.94
N HIS A 106 -27.03 -1.49 -6.17
CA HIS A 106 -25.71 -1.95 -5.71
C HIS A 106 -25.05 -1.03 -4.69
N TYR A 107 -25.40 0.26 -4.71
CA TYR A 107 -24.78 1.27 -3.86
C TYR A 107 -25.84 2.10 -3.14
N GLU A 108 -25.58 2.38 -1.86
CA GLU A 108 -26.38 3.27 -1.04
C GLU A 108 -25.49 4.36 -0.44
N GLN A 109 -25.97 5.60 -0.48
CA GLN A 109 -25.24 6.72 0.11
C GLN A 109 -25.44 6.75 1.62
N ILE A 110 -24.35 6.59 2.37
CA ILE A 110 -24.35 6.75 3.82
C ILE A 110 -24.04 8.21 4.20
N ALA A 111 -24.77 8.74 5.19
CA ALA A 111 -24.57 10.11 5.69
C ALA A 111 -23.33 10.23 6.59
N ILE A 112 -23.03 9.18 7.36
CA ILE A 112 -21.96 9.15 8.35
C ILE A 112 -21.18 7.85 8.16
N SER A 113 -19.85 7.92 8.28
CA SER A 113 -19.00 6.74 8.28
C SER A 113 -19.11 6.01 9.63
N HIS A 114 -19.60 4.78 9.61
CA HIS A 114 -19.70 3.90 10.79
C HIS A 114 -18.42 3.11 11.06
N CYS A 115 -17.28 3.49 10.46
CA CYS A 115 -16.02 2.71 10.55
C CYS A 115 -15.56 2.49 12.00
N THR A 116 -15.63 3.52 12.84
CA THR A 116 -15.22 3.42 14.26
C THR A 116 -16.15 2.50 15.05
N GLU A 117 -17.46 2.62 14.82
CA GLU A 117 -18.47 1.81 15.50
C GLU A 117 -18.33 0.33 15.11
N ILE A 118 -18.15 0.05 13.82
CA ILE A 118 -17.89 -1.29 13.30
C ILE A 118 -16.59 -1.85 13.87
N TYR A 119 -15.53 -1.04 13.96
CA TYR A 119 -14.28 -1.48 14.58
C TYR A 119 -14.48 -1.86 16.04
N ASN A 120 -15.13 -1.02 16.85
CA ASN A 120 -15.38 -1.29 18.27
C ASN A 120 -16.26 -2.56 18.45
N LEU A 121 -17.21 -2.78 17.53
CA LEU A 121 -18.01 -3.99 17.49
C LEU A 121 -17.16 -5.23 17.17
N ILE A 122 -16.26 -5.14 16.19
CA ILE A 122 -15.33 -6.23 15.87
C ILE A 122 -14.40 -6.50 17.05
N GLU A 123 -13.83 -5.46 17.66
CA GLU A 123 -12.93 -5.58 18.80
C GLU A 123 -13.61 -6.29 19.99
N SER A 124 -14.83 -5.88 20.35
CA SER A 124 -15.58 -6.53 21.43
C SER A 124 -15.90 -7.99 21.12
N LYS A 125 -16.31 -8.32 19.88
CA LYS A 125 -16.56 -9.71 19.46
C LYS A 125 -15.30 -10.56 19.51
N VAL A 126 -14.16 -10.04 19.04
CA VAL A 126 -12.89 -10.78 19.07
C VAL A 126 -12.44 -11.04 20.51
N LYS A 127 -12.63 -10.08 21.44
CA LYS A 127 -12.37 -10.30 22.87
C LYS A 127 -13.25 -11.38 23.48
N ILE A 128 -14.57 -11.37 23.18
CA ILE A 128 -15.49 -12.41 23.65
C ILE A 128 -15.08 -13.80 23.14
N LEU A 129 -14.68 -13.90 21.86
CA LEU A 129 -14.21 -15.17 21.29
C LEU A 129 -12.94 -15.69 21.98
N HIS A 130 -12.07 -14.78 22.45
CA HIS A 130 -10.88 -15.13 23.21
C HIS A 130 -11.23 -15.60 24.62
N GLU A 131 -12.13 -14.89 25.32
CA GLU A 131 -12.64 -15.29 26.64
C GLU A 131 -13.32 -16.68 26.60
N GLN A 132 -14.02 -16.98 25.50
CA GLN A 132 -14.65 -18.28 25.26
C GLN A 132 -13.68 -19.36 24.77
N SER A 133 -12.37 -19.06 24.69
CA SER A 133 -11.33 -19.98 24.20
C SER A 133 -11.53 -20.49 22.77
N HIS A 134 -12.26 -19.75 21.92
CA HIS A 134 -12.41 -20.04 20.49
C HIS A 134 -11.21 -19.57 19.66
N ILE A 135 -10.46 -18.60 20.15
CA ILE A 135 -9.22 -18.10 19.54
C ILE A 135 -8.12 -18.03 20.60
N ASP A 136 -6.88 -18.24 20.16
CA ASP A 136 -5.68 -18.14 20.98
C ASP A 136 -5.14 -16.69 21.04
N ASP A 137 -4.17 -16.46 21.94
CA ASP A 137 -3.55 -15.15 22.16
C ASP A 137 -2.87 -14.57 20.90
N ILE A 138 -2.32 -15.43 20.03
CA ILE A 138 -1.62 -15.00 18.81
C ILE A 138 -2.66 -14.50 17.80
N SER A 139 -3.76 -15.24 17.64
CA SER A 139 -4.91 -14.81 16.84
C SER A 139 -5.50 -13.49 17.33
N LEU A 140 -5.72 -13.34 18.65
CA LEU A 140 -6.22 -12.10 19.25
C LEU A 140 -5.32 -10.91 18.91
N ARG A 141 -4.02 -11.03 19.16
CA ARG A 141 -3.04 -9.97 18.89
C ARG A 141 -2.98 -9.60 17.41
N TYR A 142 -3.01 -10.59 16.52
CA TYR A 142 -2.96 -10.37 15.09
C TYR A 142 -4.19 -9.61 14.58
N LEU A 143 -5.39 -10.04 15.00
CA LEU A 143 -6.66 -9.43 14.56
C LEU A 143 -6.81 -7.99 15.09
N LEU A 144 -6.21 -7.68 16.24
CA LEU A 144 -6.26 -6.34 16.87
C LEU A 144 -5.00 -5.47 16.61
N ASP A 145 -4.05 -5.90 15.77
CA ASP A 145 -2.82 -5.13 15.47
C ASP A 145 -3.11 -3.81 14.73
N THR A 146 -4.29 -3.70 14.11
CA THR A 146 -4.70 -2.51 13.35
C THR A 146 -5.26 -1.43 14.28
N LYS A 147 -4.54 -0.31 14.42
CA LYS A 147 -5.03 0.86 15.16
C LYS A 147 -6.24 1.51 14.47
N VAL A 148 -7.22 1.96 15.24
CA VAL A 148 -8.41 2.70 14.77
C VAL A 148 -8.05 3.88 13.87
N GLU A 149 -7.03 4.64 14.24
CA GLU A 149 -6.54 5.81 13.49
C GLU A 149 -6.03 5.47 12.08
N LYS A 150 -5.74 4.18 11.81
CA LYS A 150 -5.24 3.70 10.52
C LYS A 150 -6.32 3.06 9.66
N ILE A 151 -7.57 3.06 10.09
CA ILE A 151 -8.68 2.54 9.29
C ILE A 151 -8.86 3.44 8.07
N GLN A 152 -8.49 2.93 6.89
CA GLN A 152 -8.73 3.59 5.62
C GLN A 152 -9.90 2.92 4.92
N VAL A 153 -10.87 3.72 4.50
CA VAL A 153 -11.91 3.23 3.59
C VAL A 153 -11.29 2.84 2.25
N GLY A 154 -11.80 1.77 1.66
CA GLY A 154 -11.42 1.35 0.32
C GLY A 154 -11.61 2.51 -0.65
N ARG A 155 -10.60 2.77 -1.48
CA ARG A 155 -10.72 3.77 -2.55
C ARG A 155 -11.39 3.10 -3.74
N LEU A 156 -12.54 3.64 -4.16
CA LEU A 156 -13.17 3.19 -5.40
C LEU A 156 -12.31 3.64 -6.59
N TYR A 157 -11.90 2.68 -7.41
CA TYR A 157 -11.24 2.94 -8.68
C TYR A 157 -12.30 2.92 -9.78
N LEU A 158 -12.66 4.11 -10.26
CA LEU A 158 -13.52 4.25 -11.41
C LEU A 158 -12.72 3.96 -12.68
N LEU A 159 -13.30 3.19 -13.60
CA LEU A 159 -12.71 2.96 -14.90
C LEU A 159 -12.59 4.29 -15.66
N PRO A 160 -11.45 4.54 -16.32
CA PRO A 160 -11.32 5.68 -17.22
C PRO A 160 -12.20 5.53 -18.48
#